data_AF-A0A543PHQ1-F1
#
_entry.id   AF-A0A543PHQ1-F1
#
_cell.length_a   1.000
_cell.length_b   1.000
_cell.length_c   1.000
_cell.angle_alpha   90.00
_cell.angle_beta   90.00
_cell.angle_gamma   90.00
#
_symmetry.space_group_name_H-M   'P 1'
#
loop_
_entity.id
_entity.type
_entity.pdbx_description
1 polymer ?
#
loop_
_entity_poly.entity_id
_entity_poly.type
_entity_poly.pdbx_seq_one_letter_code
_entity_poly.pdbx_strand_id
1 'polypeptide(L)'
;MLLANAVAVLHAAAVLFMLTGSLLALRWPRVLWLHVPVSLAILGLYLTGSDCPLTTWELALRERAGEPGYRGGFIGHYITEPLGFPIEATSTQVGIYVVAFVPNLIGYGLLLSRHAVRTPV
;
A
#
# COMPACT_ATOMS: atom_id res chain seq x y z
N MET A 1 -0.41 22.98 -3.57
CA MET A 1 -1.83 22.54 -3.55
C MET A 1 -2.09 21.38 -4.51
N LEU A 2 -2.32 21.60 -5.82
CA LEU A 2 -2.73 20.53 -6.74
C LEU A 2 -1.74 19.35 -6.83
N LEU A 3 -0.44 19.65 -6.90
CA LEU A 3 0.61 18.62 -7.00
C LEU A 3 0.75 17.78 -5.74
N ALA A 4 0.73 18.38 -4.55
CA ALA A 4 0.77 17.65 -3.28
C ALA A 4 -0.43 16.71 -3.15
N ASN A 5 -1.63 17.19 -3.48
CA ASN A 5 -2.84 16.35 -3.49
C ASN A 5 -2.76 15.23 -4.53
N ALA A 6 -2.19 15.49 -5.70
CA ALA A 6 -1.97 14.46 -6.71
C ALA A 6 -1.01 13.37 -6.23
N VAL A 7 0.06 13.73 -5.52
CA VAL A 7 0.99 12.77 -4.90
C VAL A 7 0.30 11.97 -3.80
N ALA A 8 -0.51 12.60 -2.96
CA ALA A 8 -1.28 11.91 -1.93
C ALA A 8 -2.27 10.90 -2.54
N VAL A 9 -2.97 11.27 -3.61
CA VAL A 9 -3.87 10.38 -4.36
C VAL A 9 -3.10 9.23 -5.01
N LEU A 10 -1.92 9.52 -5.59
CA LEU A 10 -1.05 8.49 -6.15
C LEU A 10 -0.57 7.52 -5.06
N HIS A 11 -0.25 8.03 -3.87
CA HIS A 11 0.13 7.21 -2.72
C HIS A 11 -1.03 6.32 -2.28
N ALA A 12 -2.23 6.89 -2.12
CA ALA A 12 -3.43 6.13 -1.80
C ALA A 12 -3.71 5.04 -2.85
N ALA A 13 -3.54 5.35 -4.14
CA ALA A 13 -3.69 4.39 -5.22
C ALA A 13 -2.65 3.27 -5.15
N ALA A 14 -1.40 3.57 -4.81
CA ALA A 14 -0.35 2.58 -4.62
C ALA A 14 -0.65 1.64 -3.45
N VAL A 15 -1.14 2.17 -2.32
CA VAL A 15 -1.59 1.38 -1.17
C VAL A 15 -2.79 0.51 -1.55
N LEU A 16 -3.80 1.07 -2.21
CA LEU A 16 -4.97 0.31 -2.65
C LEU A 16 -4.60 -0.79 -3.64
N PHE A 17 -3.66 -0.50 -4.55
CA PHE A 17 -3.12 -1.49 -5.48
C PHE A 17 -2.39 -2.61 -4.75
N MET A 18 -1.55 -2.29 -3.76
CA MET A 18 -0.93 -3.28 -2.87
C MET A 18 -1.97 -4.16 -2.17
N LEU A 19 -3.13 -3.62 -1.76
CA LEU A 19 -4.17 -4.41 -1.12
C LEU A 19 -4.98 -5.28 -2.10
N THR A 20 -5.24 -4.79 -3.31
CA THR A 20 -6.26 -5.38 -4.21
C THR A 20 -5.70 -5.98 -5.50
N GLY A 21 -4.44 -5.71 -5.84
CA GLY A 21 -3.86 -6.07 -7.14
C GLY A 21 -3.74 -7.56 -7.39
N SER A 22 -3.60 -8.37 -6.33
CA SER A 22 -3.63 -9.84 -6.39
C SER A 22 -5.02 -10.39 -6.76
N LEU A 23 -6.08 -9.77 -6.24
CA LEU A 23 -7.46 -10.08 -6.63
C LEU A 23 -7.73 -9.62 -8.06
N LEU A 24 -7.21 -8.45 -8.45
CA LEU A 24 -7.33 -7.94 -9.82
C LEU A 24 -6.62 -8.86 -10.84
N ALA A 25 -5.49 -9.45 -10.44
CA ALA A 25 -4.78 -10.42 -11.23
C ALA A 25 -5.59 -11.70 -11.53
N LEU A 26 -6.64 -12.02 -10.75
CA LEU A 26 -7.58 -13.10 -11.07
C LEU A 26 -8.33 -12.86 -12.39
N ARG A 27 -8.62 -11.60 -12.73
CA ARG A 27 -9.29 -11.24 -13.99
C ARG A 27 -8.28 -10.89 -15.09
N TRP A 28 -7.16 -10.28 -14.72
CA TRP A 28 -6.11 -9.81 -15.63
C TRP A 28 -4.72 -10.27 -15.16
N PRO A 29 -4.25 -11.47 -15.53
CA PRO A 29 -3.00 -12.04 -15.02
C PRO A 29 -1.76 -11.17 -15.25
N ARG A 30 -1.77 -10.31 -16.27
CA ARG A 30 -0.67 -9.37 -16.54
C ARG A 30 -0.45 -8.36 -15.40
N VAL A 31 -1.48 -8.04 -14.61
CA VAL A 31 -1.38 -7.15 -13.45
C VAL A 31 -0.41 -7.70 -12.40
N LEU A 32 -0.24 -9.02 -12.32
CA LEU A 32 0.68 -9.67 -11.39
C LEU A 32 2.12 -9.16 -11.52
N TRP A 33 2.57 -8.92 -12.76
CA TRP A 33 3.92 -8.43 -13.05
C TRP A 33 4.19 -7.05 -12.47
N LEU A 34 3.17 -6.21 -12.34
CA LEU A 34 3.27 -4.90 -11.70
C LEU A 34 2.99 -4.98 -10.21
N HIS A 35 2.01 -5.80 -9.82
CA HIS A 35 1.59 -5.98 -8.42
C HIS A 35 2.73 -6.45 -7.53
N VAL A 36 3.38 -7.56 -7.89
CA VAL A 36 4.45 -8.15 -7.09
C VAL A 36 5.59 -7.16 -6.75
N PRO A 37 6.24 -6.48 -7.71
CA PRO A 37 7.33 -5.55 -7.38
C PRO A 37 6.85 -4.34 -6.58
N VAL A 38 5.68 -3.78 -6.89
CA VAL A 38 5.12 -2.63 -6.14
C VAL A 38 4.81 -3.03 -4.71
N SER A 39 4.18 -4.19 -4.52
CA SER A 39 3.86 -4.75 -3.21
C SER A 39 5.10 -5.00 -2.36
N LEU A 40 6.14 -5.60 -2.95
CA LEU A 40 7.40 -5.86 -2.25
C LEU A 40 8.13 -4.57 -1.88
N ALA A 41 8.13 -3.57 -2.76
CA ALA A 41 8.75 -2.28 -2.47
C ALA A 41 8.02 -1.57 -1.31
N ILE A 42 6.68 -1.51 -1.34
CA ILE A 42 5.88 -0.89 -0.28
C ILE A 42 6.09 -1.62 1.05
N LEU A 43 6.04 -2.96 1.04
CA LEU A 43 6.26 -3.77 2.25
C LEU A 43 7.68 -3.59 2.80
N GLY A 44 8.70 -3.59 1.94
CA GLY A 44 10.09 -3.39 2.35
C GLY A 44 10.33 -2.02 2.98
N LEU A 45 9.76 -0.95 2.40
CA LEU A 45 9.81 0.39 2.99
C LEU A 45 9.13 0.41 4.36
N TYR A 46 7.94 -0.20 4.47
CA TYR A 46 7.21 -0.28 5.73
C TYR A 46 7.99 -1.04 6.81
N LEU A 47 8.55 -2.21 6.48
CA LEU A 47 9.30 -3.05 7.43
C LEU A 47 10.61 -2.41 7.90
N THR A 48 11.25 -1.63 7.04
CA THR A 48 12.48 -0.91 7.40
C THR A 48 12.19 0.35 8.22
N GLY A 49 10.92 0.72 8.40
CA GLY A 49 10.54 2.01 8.99
C GLY A 49 10.96 3.21 8.14
N SER A 50 11.31 2.98 6.87
CA SER A 50 11.72 4.04 5.95
C SER A 50 10.50 4.82 5.49
N ASP A 51 10.65 6.13 5.37
CA ASP A 51 9.60 6.95 4.76
C ASP A 51 9.40 6.55 3.30
N CYS A 52 8.14 6.39 2.90
CA CYS A 52 7.81 6.17 1.50
C CYS A 52 8.25 7.41 0.70
N PRO A 53 8.96 7.25 -0.44
CA PRO A 53 9.42 8.39 -1.22
C PRO A 53 8.26 9.31 -1.60
N LEU A 54 7.06 8.78 -1.86
CA LEU A 54 5.88 9.60 -2.16
C LEU A 54 5.53 10.55 -1.02
N THR A 55 5.69 10.14 0.25
CA THR A 55 5.49 11.02 1.41
C THR A 55 6.50 12.16 1.42
N THR A 56 7.78 11.87 1.13
CA THR A 56 8.83 12.90 1.05
C THR A 56 8.52 13.94 -0.03
N TRP A 57 8.02 13.47 -1.18
CA TRP A 57 7.65 14.36 -2.28
C TRP A 57 6.39 15.19 -1.95
N GLU A 58 5.40 14.59 -1.29
CA GLU A 58 4.21 15.31 -0.81
C GLU A 58 4.59 16.43 0.16
N LEU A 59 5.41 16.12 1.18
CA LEU A 59 5.86 17.08 2.19
C LEU A 59 6.69 18.20 1.55
N ALA A 60 7.62 17.88 0.65
CA ALA A 60 8.42 18.87 -0.06
C ALA A 60 7.58 19.78 -0.98
N LEU A 61 6.46 19.28 -1.53
CA LEU A 61 5.53 20.08 -2.32
C LEU A 61 4.61 20.93 -1.45
N ARG A 62 4.25 20.46 -0.25
CA ARG A 62 3.50 21.24 0.75
C ARG A 62 4.33 22.40 1.28
N GLU A 63 5.58 22.14 1.65
CA GLU A 63 6.51 23.16 2.13
C GLU A 63 6.72 24.27 1.08
N ARG A 64 6.96 23.90 -0.18
CA ARG A 64 7.04 24.87 -1.29
C ARG A 64 5.76 25.66 -1.53
N ALA A 65 4.61 25.13 -1.12
CA ALA A 65 3.33 25.81 -1.22
C ALA A 65 3.01 26.66 0.02
N GLY A 66 3.90 26.74 1.01
CA GLY A 66 3.70 27.48 2.26
C GLY A 66 2.77 26.77 3.26
N GLU A 67 2.51 25.48 3.07
CA GLU A 67 1.61 24.68 3.91
C GLU A 67 2.37 23.91 4.99
N PRO A 68 1.74 23.67 6.16
CA PRO A 68 2.31 22.79 7.17
C PRO A 68 2.41 21.36 6.63
N GLY A 69 3.61 20.78 6.70
CA GLY A 69 3.80 19.35 6.60
C GLY A 69 3.20 18.63 7.81
N TYR A 70 2.93 17.33 7.67
CA TYR A 70 2.58 16.47 8.79
C TYR A 70 3.78 15.63 9.21
N ARG A 71 3.76 15.13 10.45
CA ARG A 71 4.81 14.26 11.00
C ARG A 71 4.36 12.81 10.89
N GLY A 72 5.32 11.92 10.61
CA GLY A 72 5.05 10.49 10.47
C GLY A 72 4.70 10.06 9.04
N GLY A 73 4.25 8.81 8.91
CA GLY A 73 3.94 8.19 7.62
C GLY A 73 2.54 8.49 7.10
N PHE A 74 2.32 8.25 5.81
CA PHE A 74 1.02 8.44 5.13
C PHE A 74 -0.13 7.68 5.83
N ILE A 75 0.07 6.40 6.16
CA ILE A 75 -0.94 5.59 6.87
C ILE A 75 -1.23 6.15 8.26
N GLY A 76 -0.18 6.61 8.96
CA GLY A 76 -0.30 7.30 10.24
C GLY A 76 -1.25 8.49 10.15
N HIS A 77 -0.91 9.42 9.26
CA HIS A 77 -1.62 10.69 9.11
C HIS A 77 -3.04 10.55 8.55
N TYR A 78 -3.25 9.74 7.53
CA TYR A 78 -4.53 9.67 6.82
C TYR A 78 -5.49 8.59 7.32
N ILE A 79 -4.99 7.57 8.03
CA ILE A 79 -5.81 6.42 8.43
C ILE A 79 -5.83 6.27 9.95
N THR A 80 -4.66 6.09 10.57
CA THR A 80 -4.64 5.63 11.97
C THR A 80 -4.88 6.77 12.95
N GLU A 81 -4.29 7.95 12.74
CA GLU A 81 -4.52 9.14 13.58
C GLU A 81 -6.00 9.58 13.60
N PRO A 82 -6.72 9.74 12.47
CA PRO A 82 -8.13 10.12 12.48
C PRO A 82 -9.05 9.08 13.14
N LEU A 83 -8.65 7.81 13.13
CA LEU A 83 -9.39 6.72 13.75
C LEU A 83 -9.02 6.50 15.24
N GLY A 84 -8.05 7.25 15.77
CA GLY A 84 -7.58 7.08 17.15
C GLY A 84 -6.74 5.83 17.37
N PHE A 85 -6.14 5.26 16.32
CA PHE A 85 -5.21 4.15 16.39
C PHE A 85 -3.76 4.66 16.34
N PRO A 86 -3.00 4.58 17.44
CA PRO A 86 -1.60 5.01 17.43
C PRO A 86 -0.79 4.08 16.52
N ILE A 87 -0.01 4.63 15.59
CA ILE A 87 0.77 3.82 14.64
C ILE A 87 1.81 2.92 15.34
N GLU A 88 2.30 3.36 16.51
CA GLU A 88 3.28 2.63 17.32
C GLU A 88 2.64 1.49 18.14
N ALA A 89 1.30 1.47 18.28
CA ALA A 89 0.63 0.43 19.04
C ALA A 89 0.71 -0.91 18.29
N THR A 90 1.09 -1.97 19.02
CA THR A 90 1.19 -3.33 18.47
C THR A 90 -0.12 -3.80 17.82
N SER A 91 -1.26 -3.43 18.39
CA SER A 91 -2.59 -3.75 17.81
C SER A 91 -2.78 -3.11 16.44
N THR A 92 -2.38 -1.85 16.27
CA THR A 92 -2.44 -1.13 14.99
C THR A 92 -1.51 -1.79 13.97
N GLN A 93 -0.28 -2.11 14.37
CA GLN A 93 0.70 -2.79 13.52
C GLN A 93 0.17 -4.15 13.04
N VAL A 94 -0.35 -4.97 13.95
CA VAL A 94 -0.98 -6.25 13.61
C VAL A 94 -2.15 -6.05 12.65
N GLY A 95 -3.00 -5.06 12.90
CA GLY A 95 -4.11 -4.72 12.01
C GLY A 95 -3.64 -4.37 10.59
N ILE A 96 -2.60 -3.54 10.47
CA ILE A 96 -2.00 -3.16 9.18
C ILE A 96 -1.46 -4.41 8.46
N TYR A 97 -0.71 -5.27 9.15
CA TYR A 97 -0.21 -6.50 8.54
C TYR A 97 -1.34 -7.43 8.10
N VAL A 98 -2.36 -7.63 8.92
CA VAL A 98 -3.52 -8.47 8.58
C VAL A 98 -4.22 -7.94 7.32
N VAL A 99 -4.51 -6.64 7.28
CA VAL A 99 -5.15 -6.01 6.11
C VAL A 99 -4.26 -6.08 4.88
N ALA A 100 -2.94 -5.93 5.01
CA ALA A 100 -2.01 -6.01 3.91
C ALA A 100 -1.85 -7.44 3.36
N PHE A 101 -1.78 -8.45 4.23
CA PHE A 101 -1.47 -9.81 3.83
C PHE A 101 -2.71 -10.62 3.42
N VAL A 102 -3.81 -10.55 4.15
CA VAL A 102 -4.97 -11.45 3.94
C VAL A 102 -5.54 -11.39 2.52
N PRO A 103 -5.83 -10.21 1.93
CA PRO A 103 -6.33 -10.14 0.56
C PRO A 103 -5.34 -10.73 -0.45
N ASN A 104 -4.04 -10.53 -0.22
CA ASN A 104 -2.98 -11.04 -1.07
C ASN A 104 -2.82 -12.56 -1.00
N LEU A 105 -2.89 -13.13 0.20
CA LEU A 105 -2.88 -14.58 0.38
C LEU A 105 -4.07 -15.22 -0.33
N ILE A 106 -5.26 -14.63 -0.19
CA ILE A 106 -6.47 -15.09 -0.88
C ILE A 106 -6.30 -14.99 -2.40
N GLY A 107 -5.89 -13.84 -2.91
CA GLY A 107 -5.73 -13.60 -4.35
C GLY A 107 -4.70 -14.54 -4.98
N TYR A 108 -3.53 -14.69 -4.39
CA TYR A 108 -2.49 -15.60 -4.88
C TYR A 108 -2.89 -17.07 -4.72
N GLY A 109 -3.52 -17.45 -3.61
CA GLY A 109 -4.01 -18.83 -3.41
C GLY A 109 -5.04 -19.23 -4.47
N LEU A 110 -5.98 -18.33 -4.79
CA LEU A 110 -6.96 -18.53 -5.86
C LEU A 110 -6.33 -18.55 -7.27
N LEU A 111 -5.26 -17.78 -7.49
CA LEU A 111 -4.51 -17.84 -8.75
C LEU A 111 -3.79 -19.18 -8.90
N LEU A 112 -3.14 -19.67 -7.85
CA LEU A 112 -2.43 -20.95 -7.85
C LEU A 112 -3.39 -22.12 -8.06
N SER A 113 -4.55 -22.13 -7.38
CA SER A 113 -5.54 -23.19 -7.57
C SER A 113 -6.10 -23.22 -9.00
N ARG A 114 -6.29 -22.06 -9.63
CA ARG A 114 -6.69 -21.98 -11.06
C ARG A 114 -5.66 -22.55 -12.03
N HIS A 115 -4.37 -22.44 -11.73
CA HIS A 115 -3.32 -23.00 -12.58
C HIS A 115 -3.17 -24.52 -12.36
N ALA A 116 -3.25 -24.98 -11.12
CA ALA A 116 -3.19 -26.41 -10.79
C ALA A 116 -4.35 -27.22 -11.41
N VAL A 117 -5.54 -26.62 -11.54
CA VAL A 117 -6.70 -27.25 -12.21
C VAL A 117 -6.58 -27.23 -13.74
N ARG A 118 -5.73 -26.36 -14.32
CA ARG A 118 -5.57 -26.17 -15.77
C ARG A 118 -4.40 -26.93 -16.39
N THR A 119 -3.61 -27.67 -15.61
CA THR A 119 -2.63 -28.62 -16.13
C THR A 119 -3.29 -29.99 -16.29
N PRO A 120 -3.86 -30.35 -17.46
CA PRO A 120 -4.02 -31.74 -17.79
C PRO A 120 -2.63 -32.33 -18.06
N VAL A 121 -2.42 -33.55 -17.56
CA VAL A 121 -1.28 -34.42 -17.87
C VAL A 121 -1.08 -34.55 -19.38
#